data_AF-A0A178X6J8-F1
#
_entry.id   AF-A0A178X6J8-F1
#
_cell.length_a   1.000
_cell.length_b   1.000
_cell.length_c   1.000
_cell.angle_alpha   90.00
_cell.angle_beta   90.00
_cell.angle_gamma   90.00
#
_symmetry.space_group_name_H-M   'P 1'
#
loop_
_entity.id
_entity.type
_entity.pdbx_description
1 polymer ?
#
loop_
_entity_poly.entity_id
_entity_poly.type
_entity_poly.pdbx_seq_one_letter_code
_entity_poly.pdbx_strand_id
1 'polypeptide(L)'
;MAGYKVITGALRTEAKKWDPHAEKVAGVHTAVSGMTLDTSAFWIGDGVNFLLTAAVAQIDKTAYDKLQQFMEQKLSTAGPDMGHIGDVLVKAANTYDQNEEIVELDLNDWSKKIPEGDS
;
A
#
# COMPACT_ATOMS: atom_id res chain seq x y z
N MET A 1 -31.86 -1.28 4.88
CA MET A 1 -31.98 -2.51 4.05
C MET A 1 -30.74 -3.39 4.31
N ALA A 2 -30.81 -4.73 4.25
CA ALA A 2 -29.68 -5.56 4.74
C ALA A 2 -28.42 -5.60 3.84
N GLY A 3 -28.52 -5.17 2.57
CA GLY A 3 -27.47 -5.38 1.56
C GLY A 3 -26.24 -4.49 1.69
N TYR A 4 -26.41 -3.19 1.98
CA TYR A 4 -25.29 -2.23 1.98
C TYR A 4 -24.37 -2.43 3.19
N LYS A 5 -24.91 -2.72 4.38
CA LYS A 5 -24.11 -3.05 5.57
C LYS A 5 -23.15 -4.22 5.38
N VAL A 6 -23.52 -5.22 4.56
CA VAL A 6 -22.64 -6.35 4.25
C VAL A 6 -21.47 -5.88 3.38
N ILE A 7 -21.75 -5.02 2.40
CA ILE A 7 -20.73 -4.46 1.49
C ILE A 7 -19.81 -3.48 2.24
N THR A 8 -20.35 -2.58 3.05
CA THR A 8 -19.55 -1.61 3.83
C THR A 8 -18.74 -2.31 4.93
N GLY A 9 -19.28 -3.39 5.51
CA GLY A 9 -18.54 -4.30 6.39
C GLY A 9 -17.37 -5.02 5.69
N ALA A 10 -17.58 -5.49 4.47
CA ALA A 10 -16.53 -6.11 3.65
C ALA A 10 -15.42 -5.11 3.29
N LEU A 11 -15.78 -3.89 2.87
CA LEU A 11 -14.83 -2.81 2.56
C LEU A 11 -13.96 -2.45 3.77
N ARG A 12 -14.55 -2.35 4.96
CA ARG A 12 -13.81 -2.08 6.21
C ARG A 12 -12.92 -3.26 6.62
N THR A 13 -13.36 -4.49 6.37
CA THR A 13 -12.55 -5.69 6.65
C THR A 13 -11.36 -5.76 5.71
N GLU A 14 -11.56 -5.41 4.44
CA GLU A 14 -10.49 -5.35 3.46
C GLU A 14 -9.52 -4.21 3.75
N ALA A 15 -10.01 -3.02 4.12
CA ALA A 15 -9.19 -1.87 4.52
C ALA A 15 -8.15 -2.25 5.60
N LYS A 16 -8.57 -2.98 6.64
CA LYS A 16 -7.69 -3.43 7.74
C LYS A 16 -6.54 -4.34 7.31
N LYS A 17 -6.61 -4.95 6.13
CA LYS A 17 -5.54 -5.83 5.63
C LYS A 17 -4.37 -5.04 5.06
N TRP A 18 -4.60 -3.79 4.66
CA TRP A 18 -3.60 -2.96 4.00
C TRP A 18 -2.58 -2.38 4.99
N ASP A 19 -2.96 -2.06 6.23
CA ASP A 19 -2.01 -1.54 7.24
C ASP A 19 -0.89 -2.55 7.55
N PRO A 20 -1.17 -3.85 7.83
CA PRO A 20 -0.12 -4.83 8.01
C PRO A 20 0.74 -5.07 6.76
N HIS A 21 0.22 -4.80 5.56
CA HIS A 21 1.00 -4.92 4.33
C HIS A 21 1.94 -3.71 4.17
N ALA A 22 1.47 -2.50 4.48
CA ALA A 22 2.28 -1.29 4.53
C ALA A 22 3.42 -1.44 5.57
N GLU A 23 3.14 -1.98 6.75
CA GLU A 23 4.16 -2.26 7.78
C GLU A 23 5.24 -3.25 7.29
N LYS A 24 4.83 -4.33 6.60
CA LYS A 24 5.78 -5.29 6.02
C LYS A 24 6.67 -4.63 4.97
N VAL A 25 6.09 -3.83 4.09
CA VAL A 25 6.85 -3.08 3.07
C VAL A 25 7.82 -2.10 3.73
N ALA A 26 7.41 -1.42 4.80
CA ALA A 26 8.29 -0.54 5.57
C ALA A 26 9.48 -1.32 6.16
N GLY A 27 9.24 -2.51 6.71
CA GLY A 27 10.32 -3.38 7.20
C GLY A 27 11.31 -3.80 6.11
N VAL A 28 10.80 -4.14 4.91
CA VAL A 28 11.66 -4.46 3.76
C VAL A 28 12.42 -3.24 3.27
N HIS A 29 11.79 -2.06 3.22
CA HIS A 29 12.45 -0.81 2.87
C HIS A 29 13.61 -0.49 3.82
N THR A 30 13.39 -0.62 5.13
CA THR A 30 14.45 -0.44 6.14
C THR A 30 15.59 -1.43 5.92
N ALA A 31 15.28 -2.71 5.65
CA ALA A 31 16.30 -3.72 5.38
C ALA A 31 17.13 -3.35 4.13
N VAL A 32 16.48 -3.00 3.02
CA VAL A 32 17.16 -2.60 1.77
C VAL A 32 18.03 -1.36 1.99
N SER A 33 17.54 -0.36 2.74
CA SER A 33 18.31 0.85 3.02
C SER A 33 19.58 0.61 3.84
N GLY A 34 19.60 -0.47 4.64
CA GLY A 34 20.76 -0.89 5.41
C GLY A 34 21.75 -1.77 4.63
N MET A 35 21.35 -2.31 3.47
CA MET A 35 22.20 -3.17 2.65
C MET A 35 23.13 -2.32 1.78
N THR A 36 24.18 -1.80 2.39
CA THR A 36 25.27 -1.14 1.67
C THR A 36 26.48 -2.06 1.62
N LEU A 37 27.05 -2.22 0.42
CA LEU A 37 28.27 -3.00 0.22
C LEU A 37 29.41 -2.08 -0.19
N ASP A 38 30.56 -2.23 0.47
CA ASP A 38 31.77 -1.54 0.08
C ASP A 38 32.38 -2.14 -1.20
N THR A 39 33.20 -1.38 -1.93
CA THR A 39 33.85 -1.85 -3.18
C THR A 39 34.64 -3.14 -2.94
N SER A 40 35.20 -3.30 -1.74
CA SER A 40 35.92 -4.49 -1.31
C SER A 40 35.09 -5.79 -1.38
N ALA A 41 33.76 -5.71 -1.25
CA ALA A 41 32.85 -6.86 -1.37
C ALA A 41 32.78 -7.42 -2.80
N PHE A 42 33.20 -6.66 -3.81
CA PHE A 42 33.17 -7.01 -5.23
C PHE A 42 34.55 -7.41 -5.77
N TRP A 43 35.57 -7.53 -4.90
CA TRP A 43 36.92 -7.85 -5.33
C TRP A 43 37.12 -9.36 -5.53
N ILE A 44 37.54 -9.77 -6.73
CA ILE A 44 37.63 -11.20 -7.14
C ILE A 44 39.07 -11.77 -7.03
N GLY A 45 40.05 -10.94 -6.69
CA GLY A 45 41.36 -11.44 -6.26
C GLY A 45 42.32 -11.95 -7.31
N ASP A 46 42.57 -11.14 -8.34
CA ASP A 46 43.68 -11.35 -9.26
C ASP A 46 44.79 -10.31 -9.00
N GLY A 47 45.88 -10.78 -8.37
CA GLY A 47 47.07 -9.97 -8.09
C GLY A 47 47.90 -9.61 -9.32
N VAL A 48 47.74 -10.35 -10.44
CA VAL A 48 48.44 -10.07 -11.71
C VAL A 48 47.76 -8.91 -12.44
N ASN A 49 46.44 -8.78 -12.30
CA ASN A 49 45.63 -7.72 -12.91
C ASN A 49 44.95 -6.83 -11.85
N PHE A 50 45.71 -6.39 -10.84
CA PHE A 50 45.19 -5.59 -9.73
C PHE A 50 44.41 -4.34 -10.18
N LEU A 51 44.93 -3.61 -11.18
CA LEU A 51 44.24 -2.43 -11.72
C LEU A 51 42.95 -2.78 -12.45
N LEU A 52 42.93 -3.89 -13.20
CA LEU A 52 41.74 -4.34 -13.93
C LEU A 52 40.65 -4.84 -12.96
N THR A 53 41.05 -5.61 -11.95
CA THR A 53 40.11 -6.12 -10.93
C THR A 53 39.55 -5.02 -10.05
N ALA A 54 40.34 -4.00 -9.71
CA ALA A 54 39.83 -2.82 -9.02
C ALA A 54 38.79 -2.04 -9.85
N ALA A 55 39.03 -1.90 -11.17
CA ALA A 55 38.08 -1.24 -12.07
C ALA A 55 36.77 -2.03 -12.21
N VAL A 56 36.85 -3.37 -12.33
CA VAL A 56 35.66 -4.25 -12.38
C VAL A 56 34.87 -4.19 -11.08
N ALA A 57 35.54 -4.28 -9.92
CA ALA A 57 34.88 -4.17 -8.62
C ALA A 57 34.14 -2.83 -8.44
N GLN A 58 34.70 -1.73 -8.97
CA GLN A 58 34.03 -0.43 -8.96
C GLN A 58 32.80 -0.38 -9.87
N ILE A 59 32.85 -1.04 -11.03
CA ILE A 59 31.71 -1.17 -11.95
C ILE A 59 30.59 -1.98 -11.27
N ASP A 60 30.93 -3.10 -10.66
CA ASP A 60 29.98 -3.99 -9.99
C ASP A 60 29.34 -3.31 -8.77
N LYS A 61 30.13 -2.59 -7.97
CA LYS A 61 29.58 -1.73 -6.90
C LYS A 61 28.60 -0.71 -7.47
N THR A 62 28.96 -0.02 -8.55
CA THR A 62 28.08 1.00 -9.16
C THR A 62 26.77 0.38 -9.65
N ALA A 63 26.82 -0.84 -10.20
CA ALA A 63 25.63 -1.57 -10.62
C ALA A 63 24.76 -1.99 -9.42
N TYR A 64 25.39 -2.44 -8.33
CA TYR A 64 24.73 -2.75 -7.07
C TYR A 64 24.04 -1.52 -6.46
N ASP A 65 24.75 -0.39 -6.34
CA ASP A 65 24.21 0.84 -5.77
C ASP A 65 22.99 1.34 -6.57
N LYS A 66 23.02 1.20 -7.91
CA LYS A 66 21.86 1.51 -8.76
C LYS A 66 20.67 0.59 -8.51
N LEU A 67 20.92 -0.71 -8.33
CA LEU A 67 19.85 -1.67 -8.01
C LEU A 67 19.25 -1.37 -6.63
N GLN A 68 20.10 -1.08 -5.63
CA GLN A 68 19.66 -0.69 -4.30
C GLN A 68 18.78 0.56 -4.37
N GLN A 69 19.24 1.63 -5.03
CA GLN A 69 18.46 2.86 -5.22
C GLN A 69 17.13 2.62 -5.93
N PHE A 70 17.10 1.78 -6.95
CA PHE A 70 15.86 1.41 -7.64
C PHE A 70 14.87 0.71 -6.69
N MET A 71 15.35 -0.22 -5.87
CA MET A 71 14.52 -0.91 -4.88
C MET A 71 14.03 0.05 -3.79
N GLU A 72 14.90 0.92 -3.25
CA GLU A 72 14.53 1.95 -2.29
C GLU A 72 13.43 2.86 -2.85
N GLN A 73 13.59 3.34 -4.08
CA GLN A 73 12.59 4.19 -4.73
C GLN A 73 11.23 3.49 -4.81
N LYS A 74 11.19 2.23 -5.25
CA LYS A 74 9.94 1.46 -5.36
C LYS A 74 9.29 1.18 -4.01
N LEU A 75 10.09 0.84 -3.01
CA LEU A 75 9.59 0.53 -1.67
C LEU A 75 9.15 1.80 -0.91
N SER A 76 9.77 2.95 -1.18
CA SER A 76 9.41 4.23 -0.56
C SER A 76 8.00 4.70 -0.92
N THR A 77 7.50 4.35 -2.11
CA THR A 77 6.13 4.68 -2.54
C THR A 77 5.14 3.57 -2.21
N ALA A 78 5.57 2.31 -2.20
CA ALA A 78 4.68 1.16 -1.99
C ALA A 78 4.00 1.16 -0.61
N GLY A 79 4.70 1.56 0.46
CA GLY A 79 4.09 1.66 1.80
C GLY A 79 2.95 2.70 1.85
N PRO A 80 3.21 3.96 1.48
CA PRO A 80 2.17 4.99 1.38
C PRO A 80 1.00 4.62 0.46
N ASP A 81 1.27 4.01 -0.70
CA ASP A 81 0.23 3.60 -1.65
C ASP A 81 -0.72 2.56 -1.02
N MET A 82 -0.19 1.61 -0.24
CA MET A 82 -1.01 0.63 0.48
C MET A 82 -1.89 1.28 1.55
N GLY A 83 -1.36 2.24 2.32
CA GLY A 83 -2.17 3.01 3.27
C GLY A 83 -3.31 3.78 2.57
N HIS A 84 -3.01 4.38 1.41
CA HIS A 84 -4.02 5.09 0.63
C HIS A 84 -5.16 4.19 0.16
N ILE A 85 -4.88 2.93 -0.21
CA ILE A 85 -5.92 1.96 -0.56
C ILE A 85 -6.85 1.70 0.63
N GLY A 86 -6.29 1.51 1.82
CA GLY A 86 -7.07 1.34 3.06
C GLY A 86 -8.01 2.53 3.31
N ASP A 87 -7.47 3.75 3.23
CA ASP A 87 -8.23 5.00 3.42
C ASP A 87 -9.36 5.15 2.40
N VAL A 88 -9.10 4.85 1.13
CA VAL A 88 -10.11 4.91 0.05
C VAL A 88 -11.24 3.91 0.31
N LEU A 89 -10.93 2.70 0.76
CA LEU A 89 -11.94 1.68 1.09
C LEU A 89 -12.81 2.10 2.28
N VAL A 90 -12.22 2.68 3.33
CA VAL A 90 -12.98 3.24 4.47
C VAL A 90 -13.87 4.39 4.02
N LYS A 91 -13.35 5.29 3.19
CA LYS A 91 -14.13 6.42 2.65
C LYS A 91 -15.29 5.93 1.79
N ALA A 92 -15.08 4.92 0.95
CA ALA A 92 -16.15 4.31 0.16
C ALA A 92 -17.24 3.71 1.06
N ALA A 93 -16.86 2.96 2.10
CA ALA A 93 -17.80 2.40 3.06
C ALA A 93 -18.63 3.47 3.77
N ASN A 94 -17.99 4.57 4.20
CA ASN A 94 -18.69 5.68 4.86
C ASN A 94 -19.68 6.38 3.92
N THR A 95 -19.31 6.60 2.65
CA THR A 95 -20.21 7.19 1.65
C THR A 95 -21.44 6.31 1.41
N TYR A 96 -21.27 4.98 1.35
CA TYR A 96 -22.39 4.07 1.19
C TYR A 96 -23.34 4.08 2.39
N ASP A 97 -22.81 4.08 3.62
CA ASP A 97 -23.63 4.15 4.83
C ASP A 97 -24.41 5.47 4.91
N GLN A 98 -23.78 6.61 4.55
CA GLN A 98 -24.45 7.91 4.50
C GLN A 98 -25.58 7.95 3.47
N ASN A 99 -25.36 7.38 2.29
CA ASN A 99 -26.38 7.31 1.26
C ASN A 99 -27.56 6.42 1.68
N GLU A 100 -27.29 5.32 2.41
CA GLU A 100 -28.36 4.49 2.97
C GLU A 100 -29.20 5.26 4.00
N GLU A 101 -28.56 6.02 4.90
CA GLU A 101 -29.26 6.84 5.90
C GLU A 101 -30.17 7.90 5.25
N ILE A 102 -29.70 8.57 4.20
CA ILE A 102 -30.50 9.56 3.45
C ILE A 102 -31.71 8.89 2.78
N VAL A 103 -31.50 7.74 2.15
CA VAL A 103 -32.58 7.00 1.47
C VAL A 103 -33.61 6.46 2.47
N GLU A 104 -33.18 5.97 3.64
CA GLU A 104 -34.08 5.51 4.68
C GLU A 104 -34.90 6.67 5.29
N LEU A 105 -34.31 7.86 5.47
CA LEU A 105 -35.02 9.05 5.91
C LEU A 105 -36.11 9.48 4.91
N ASP A 106 -35.79 9.52 3.61
CA ASP A 106 -36.73 9.93 2.56
C ASP A 106 -37.91 8.95 2.43
N LEU A 107 -37.64 7.63 2.50
CA LEU A 107 -38.67 6.60 2.47
C LEU A 107 -39.63 6.69 3.67
N ASN A 108 -39.12 6.95 4.88
CA ASN A 108 -39.93 7.09 6.08
C ASN A 108 -40.80 8.36 6.09
N ASP A 109 -40.31 9.45 5.49
CA ASP A 109 -41.08 10.68 5.36
C ASP A 109 -42.16 10.57 4.27
N TRP A 110 -41.88 9.81 3.20
CA TRP A 110 -42.89 9.50 2.19
C TRP A 110 -43.99 8.60 2.74
N SER A 111 -43.66 7.56 3.52
CA SER A 111 -44.66 6.65 4.09
C SER A 111 -45.64 7.34 5.05
N LYS A 112 -45.19 8.36 5.79
CA LYS A 112 -46.06 9.15 6.69
C LYS A 112 -47.03 10.10 5.97
N LYS A 113 -46.78 10.41 4.69
CA LYS A 113 -47.63 11.30 3.88
C LYS A 113 -48.72 10.55 3.11
N ILE A 114 -48.69 9.22 3.10
CA ILE A 114 -49.78 8.42 2.52
C ILE A 114 -50.88 8.37 3.58
N PRO A 115 -52.06 8.97 3.36
CA PRO A 115 -53.19 8.74 4.25
C PRO A 115 -53.49 7.24 4.19
N GLU A 116 -53.53 6.59 5.36
CA GLU A 116 -54.07 5.23 5.48
C GLU A 116 -55.50 5.28 4.93
N GLY A 117 -55.65 4.86 3.68
CA GLY A 117 -56.95 4.69 3.06
C GLY A 117 -57.63 3.53 3.76
N ASP A 118 -58.60 3.87 4.62
CA ASP A 118 -59.60 2.96 5.18
C ASP A 118 -60.05 1.94 4.12
N SER A 119 -59.80 0.66 4.40
CA SER A 119 -60.45 -0.47 3.77
C SER A 119 -61.62 -0.94 4.62
#